data_AF-A0A452ZSY0-F1
#
_entry.id   AF-A0A452ZSY0-F1
#
_cell.length_a   1.000
_cell.length_b   1.000
_cell.length_c   1.000
_cell.angle_alpha   90.00
_cell.angle_beta   90.00
_cell.angle_gamma   90.00
#
_symmetry.space_group_name_H-M   'P 1'
#
loop_
_entity.id
_entity.type
_entity.pdbx_description
1 polymer ?
#
loop_
_entity_poly.entity_id
_entity_poly.type
_entity_poly.pdbx_seq_one_letter_code
_entity_poly.pdbx_strand_id
1 'polypeptide(L)'
;MDEDGDDDMPDLESLNYDDLDSVSKLQKTQRYSDIMQLLGAKKKNLAGFSSATSQFRVGYLEQAEVFQSTPPALRTRACRVIAAKATLAARIDSTRGDPTGKAGRNLLEEIRKKIEKWQEPPPAKLPKPLPVPDSEPKKKRGGRRLRKMKERYAVTDMMKLANRMQFGIPEESSLGDGLGEGYGMLGQAGSGKLRVSAAQNKLAAKVAKKLKHKAHDYSLT
;
A
#
# COMPACT_ATOMS: atom_id res chain seq x y z
N MET A 1 -9.35 -7.41 5.32
CA MET A 1 -9.43 -7.60 3.86
C MET A 1 -10.57 -8.55 3.73
N ASP A 2 -11.75 -7.96 3.67
CA ASP A 2 -12.97 -8.70 3.42
C ASP A 2 -13.03 -8.74 1.89
N GLU A 3 -12.54 -9.87 1.37
CA GLU A 3 -12.73 -10.28 -0.02
C GLU A 3 -14.20 -10.71 -0.14
N ASP A 4 -15.09 -9.74 -0.32
CA ASP A 4 -16.39 -10.03 -0.90
C ASP A 4 -16.17 -10.10 -2.41
N GLY A 5 -16.30 -11.31 -2.95
CA GLY A 5 -16.01 -11.66 -4.33
C GLY A 5 -16.81 -10.82 -5.34
N ASP A 6 -16.07 -10.23 -6.27
CA ASP A 6 -16.60 -9.55 -7.45
C ASP A 6 -16.97 -10.53 -8.58
N ASP A 7 -16.88 -11.85 -8.37
CA ASP A 7 -16.95 -12.87 -9.43
C ASP A 7 -18.36 -13.41 -9.76
N ASP A 8 -19.41 -13.04 -9.02
CA ASP A 8 -20.79 -13.50 -9.27
C ASP A 8 -21.76 -12.31 -9.44
N MET A 9 -21.55 -11.47 -10.46
CA MET A 9 -22.54 -10.44 -10.81
C MET A 9 -22.92 -10.54 -12.30
N PRO A 10 -24.23 -10.68 -12.63
CA PRO A 10 -24.69 -10.74 -14.01
C PRO A 10 -24.26 -9.48 -14.77
N ASP A 11 -23.83 -9.67 -16.02
CA ASP A 11 -23.56 -8.58 -16.94
C ASP A 11 -24.77 -7.64 -17.00
N LEU A 12 -24.52 -6.32 -17.11
CA LEU A 12 -25.55 -5.27 -17.19
C LEU A 12 -26.62 -5.55 -18.27
N GLU A 13 -26.27 -6.35 -19.28
CA GLU A 13 -27.13 -6.78 -20.38
C GLU A 13 -28.05 -7.97 -20.03
N SER A 14 -27.79 -8.69 -18.94
CA SER A 14 -28.56 -9.84 -18.45
C SER A 14 -29.38 -9.52 -17.18
N LEU A 15 -29.38 -8.26 -16.74
CA LEU A 15 -30.12 -7.85 -15.56
C LEU A 15 -31.62 -7.82 -15.85
N ASN A 16 -32.40 -8.54 -15.04
CA ASN A 16 -33.85 -8.42 -15.07
C ASN A 16 -34.27 -7.11 -14.39
N TYR A 17 -34.61 -6.10 -15.18
CA TYR A 17 -35.00 -4.77 -14.70
C TYR A 17 -36.28 -4.77 -13.85
N ASP A 18 -37.10 -5.83 -13.95
CA ASP A 18 -38.35 -5.95 -13.18
C ASP A 18 -38.14 -6.48 -11.76
N ASP A 19 -36.98 -7.09 -11.46
CA ASP A 19 -36.62 -7.49 -10.10
C ASP A 19 -35.99 -6.32 -9.32
N LEU A 20 -36.86 -5.58 -8.64
CA LEU A 20 -36.51 -4.40 -7.84
C LEU A 20 -35.42 -4.69 -6.80
N ASP A 21 -35.32 -5.92 -6.27
CA ASP A 21 -34.31 -6.25 -5.25
C ASP A 21 -32.91 -6.39 -5.88
N SER A 22 -32.78 -7.06 -7.02
CA SER A 22 -31.51 -7.14 -7.78
C SER A 22 -31.04 -5.76 -8.27
N VAL A 23 -31.96 -4.94 -8.78
CA VAL A 23 -31.68 -3.56 -9.20
C VAL A 23 -31.24 -2.72 -7.99
N SER A 24 -31.85 -2.91 -6.81
CA SER A 24 -31.47 -2.20 -5.59
C SER A 24 -30.07 -2.60 -5.06
N LYS A 25 -29.65 -3.84 -5.29
CA LYS A 25 -28.33 -4.37 -4.90
C LYS A 25 -27.25 -3.83 -5.82
N LEU A 26 -27.46 -3.85 -7.14
CA LEU A 26 -26.52 -3.29 -8.14
C LEU A 26 -26.22 -1.80 -7.86
N GLN A 27 -27.25 -1.10 -7.39
CA GLN A 27 -27.24 0.28 -6.99
C GLN A 27 -26.42 0.63 -5.74
N LYS A 28 -26.10 -0.36 -4.88
CA LYS A 28 -25.20 -0.20 -3.72
C LYS A 28 -23.74 -0.54 -4.06
N THR A 29 -23.49 -1.08 -5.25
CA THR A 29 -22.15 -1.51 -5.67
C THR A 29 -21.22 -0.32 -5.94
N GLN A 30 -19.93 -0.58 -5.80
CA GLN A 30 -18.88 0.39 -6.12
C GLN A 30 -18.98 0.87 -7.58
N ARG A 31 -19.40 0.00 -8.51
CA ARG A 31 -19.54 0.29 -9.94
C ARG A 31 -20.50 1.45 -10.23
N TYR A 32 -21.66 1.50 -9.56
CA TYR A 32 -22.62 2.60 -9.75
C TYR A 32 -22.06 3.94 -9.25
N SER A 33 -21.37 3.91 -8.11
CA SER A 33 -20.71 5.11 -7.57
C SER A 33 -19.59 5.62 -8.51
N ASP A 34 -18.92 4.71 -9.20
CA ASP A 34 -17.85 5.03 -10.14
C ASP A 34 -18.38 5.57 -11.47
N ILE A 35 -19.53 5.06 -11.94
CA ILE A 35 -20.25 5.61 -13.10
C ILE A 35 -20.69 7.05 -12.81
N MET A 36 -21.25 7.31 -11.62
CA MET A 36 -21.69 8.65 -11.23
C MET A 36 -20.53 9.65 -11.17
N GLN A 37 -19.32 9.22 -10.76
CA GLN A 37 -18.11 10.06 -10.80
C GLN A 37 -17.69 10.44 -12.23
N LEU A 38 -18.04 9.61 -13.23
CA LEU A 38 -17.68 9.82 -14.64
C LEU A 38 -18.76 10.57 -15.42
N LEU A 39 -19.89 10.92 -14.79
CA LEU A 39 -20.96 11.64 -15.46
C LEU A 39 -20.50 13.05 -15.86
N GLY A 40 -20.67 13.37 -17.14
CA GLY A 40 -20.17 14.63 -17.72
C GLY A 40 -18.67 14.66 -17.97
N ALA A 41 -17.97 13.52 -17.82
CA ALA A 41 -16.54 13.47 -18.09
C ALA A 41 -16.23 13.54 -19.58
N LYS A 42 -15.43 14.53 -19.97
CA LYS A 42 -14.92 14.65 -21.33
C LYS A 42 -13.77 13.66 -21.53
N LYS A 43 -13.91 12.76 -22.50
CA LYS A 43 -12.80 11.93 -22.97
C LYS A 43 -11.73 12.85 -23.56
N LYS A 44 -10.55 12.88 -22.94
CA LYS A 44 -9.40 13.64 -23.42
C LYS A 44 -8.40 12.65 -24.02
N ASN A 45 -8.06 12.83 -25.29
CA ASN A 45 -6.90 12.15 -25.87
C ASN A 45 -5.66 12.94 -25.49
N LEU A 46 -4.96 12.50 -24.42
CA LEU A 46 -3.69 13.10 -24.02
C LEU A 46 -2.61 12.66 -25.02
N ALA A 47 -2.39 13.46 -26.06
CA ALA A 47 -1.20 13.39 -26.89
C ALA A 47 -0.10 14.26 -26.24
N GLY A 48 0.57 13.74 -25.21
CA GLY A 48 1.66 14.43 -24.54
C GLY A 48 2.15 13.72 -23.28
N PHE A 49 3.43 13.88 -22.96
CA PHE A 49 4.08 13.20 -21.82
C PHE A 49 3.84 13.87 -20.45
N SER A 50 2.96 14.88 -20.37
CA SER A 50 2.71 15.63 -19.14
C SER A 50 1.63 14.98 -18.27
N SER A 51 1.96 14.68 -17.00
CA SER A 51 1.00 14.22 -15.99
C SER A 51 0.22 15.37 -15.34
N ALA A 52 0.67 16.63 -15.52
CA ALA A 52 0.05 17.82 -14.93
C ALA A 52 -1.41 18.04 -15.37
N THR A 53 -1.77 17.61 -16.57
CA THR A 53 -3.12 17.72 -17.13
C THR A 53 -4.00 16.50 -16.83
N SER A 54 -3.46 15.49 -16.13
CA SER A 54 -4.18 14.28 -15.76
C SER A 54 -5.06 14.54 -14.54
N GLN A 55 -6.17 15.23 -14.77
CA GLN A 55 -7.24 15.29 -13.79
C GLN A 55 -8.09 14.03 -13.92
N PHE A 56 -7.97 13.14 -12.95
CA PHE A 56 -8.73 11.89 -12.90
C PHE A 56 -10.20 12.17 -12.55
N ARG A 57 -11.13 11.66 -13.37
CA ARG A 57 -12.59 11.68 -13.16
C ARG A 57 -13.18 13.09 -12.98
N VAL A 58 -12.83 13.99 -13.91
CA VAL A 58 -13.45 15.31 -14.05
C VAL A 58 -14.82 15.14 -14.69
N GLY A 59 -15.89 15.52 -13.98
CA GLY A 59 -17.27 15.48 -14.47
C GLY A 59 -18.10 16.61 -13.86
N TYR A 60 -19.43 16.51 -13.94
CA TYR A 60 -20.30 17.57 -13.40
C TYR A 60 -20.14 17.78 -11.88
N LEU A 61 -19.74 16.74 -11.14
CA LEU A 61 -19.51 16.83 -9.70
C LEU A 61 -18.36 17.78 -9.33
N GLU A 62 -17.42 18.05 -10.23
CA GLU A 62 -16.37 19.02 -9.98
C GLU A 62 -16.92 20.45 -9.90
N GLN A 63 -17.99 20.76 -10.65
CA GLN A 63 -18.60 22.09 -10.65
C GLN A 63 -19.41 22.36 -9.38
N ALA A 64 -19.69 21.33 -8.56
CA ALA A 64 -20.41 21.49 -7.33
C ALA A 64 -19.61 22.32 -6.31
N GLU A 65 -20.30 23.24 -5.64
CA GLU A 65 -19.69 24.15 -4.66
C GLU A 65 -18.99 23.40 -3.51
N VAL A 66 -19.58 22.30 -3.06
CA VAL A 66 -18.99 21.45 -1.99
C VAL A 66 -17.69 20.79 -2.44
N PHE A 67 -17.55 20.48 -3.73
CA PHE A 67 -16.30 19.95 -4.26
C PHE A 67 -15.23 21.03 -4.39
N GLN A 68 -15.60 22.21 -4.89
CA GLN A 68 -14.65 23.32 -5.06
C GLN A 68 -14.11 23.87 -3.74
N SER A 69 -14.97 23.93 -2.72
CA SER A 69 -14.58 24.30 -1.35
C SER A 69 -13.70 23.25 -0.65
N THR A 70 -13.60 22.03 -1.19
CA THR A 70 -12.76 20.98 -0.61
C THR A 70 -11.27 21.17 -0.99
N PRO A 71 -10.33 21.06 -0.03
CA PRO A 71 -8.89 21.10 -0.31
C PRO A 71 -8.47 20.07 -1.37
N PRO A 72 -7.56 20.40 -2.31
CA PRO A 72 -7.18 19.52 -3.42
C PRO A 72 -6.78 18.09 -3.03
N ALA A 73 -6.07 17.93 -1.89
CA ALA A 73 -5.65 16.63 -1.39
C ALA A 73 -6.82 15.69 -1.02
N LEU A 74 -7.99 16.25 -0.68
CA LEU A 74 -9.17 15.49 -0.27
C LEU A 74 -10.20 15.32 -1.39
N ARG A 75 -10.03 16.00 -2.53
CA ARG A 75 -11.02 16.04 -3.63
C ARG A 75 -11.39 14.67 -4.17
N THR A 76 -10.42 13.77 -4.39
CA THR A 76 -10.72 12.41 -4.89
C THR A 76 -11.58 11.63 -3.90
N ARG A 77 -11.34 11.80 -2.59
CA ARG A 77 -12.11 11.14 -1.54
C ARG A 77 -13.50 11.76 -1.40
N ALA A 78 -13.59 13.09 -1.48
CA ALA A 78 -14.84 13.82 -1.44
C ALA A 78 -15.74 13.47 -2.64
N CYS A 79 -15.16 13.38 -3.85
CA CYS A 79 -15.88 13.01 -5.07
C CYS A 79 -16.63 11.68 -4.91
N ARG A 80 -15.99 10.66 -4.32
CA ARG A 80 -16.63 9.35 -4.07
C ARG A 80 -17.83 9.47 -3.13
N VAL A 81 -17.70 10.25 -2.07
CA VAL A 81 -18.79 10.44 -1.09
C VAL A 81 -19.93 11.26 -1.70
N ILE A 82 -19.61 12.32 -2.44
CA ILE A 82 -20.59 13.14 -3.16
C ILE A 82 -21.34 12.29 -4.17
N ALA A 83 -20.65 11.50 -5.00
CA ALA A 83 -21.26 10.62 -5.99
C ALA A 83 -22.23 9.63 -5.34
N ALA A 84 -21.81 8.94 -4.28
CA ALA A 84 -22.66 7.98 -3.56
C ALA A 84 -23.92 8.65 -2.97
N LYS A 85 -23.77 9.85 -2.39
CA LYS A 85 -24.89 10.60 -1.78
C LYS A 85 -25.81 11.22 -2.82
N ALA A 86 -25.27 11.67 -3.96
CA ALA A 86 -26.04 12.14 -5.10
C ALA A 86 -26.90 11.02 -5.70
N THR A 87 -26.36 9.79 -5.81
CA THR A 87 -27.15 8.64 -6.25
C THR A 87 -28.31 8.34 -5.28
N LEU A 88 -28.10 8.49 -3.97
CA LEU A 88 -29.19 8.31 -2.99
C LEU A 88 -30.25 9.40 -3.11
N ALA A 89 -29.84 10.67 -3.25
CA ALA A 89 -30.75 11.80 -3.45
C ALA A 89 -31.61 11.61 -4.71
N ALA A 90 -30.98 11.23 -5.84
CA ALA A 90 -31.68 10.99 -7.10
C ALA A 90 -32.79 9.92 -7.00
N ARG A 91 -32.65 8.92 -6.11
CA ARG A 91 -33.70 7.90 -5.86
C ARG A 91 -34.87 8.42 -5.04
N ILE A 92 -34.58 9.27 -4.07
CA ILE A 92 -35.63 9.92 -3.27
C ILE A 92 -36.45 10.81 -4.19
N ASP A 93 -35.79 11.54 -5.10
CA ASP A 93 -36.44 12.40 -6.07
C ASP A 93 -37.23 11.59 -7.11
N SER A 94 -36.70 10.46 -7.60
CA SER A 94 -37.40 9.62 -8.59
C SER A 94 -38.71 9.03 -8.05
N THR A 95 -38.78 8.77 -6.74
CA THR A 95 -39.98 8.27 -6.05
C THR A 95 -40.87 9.39 -5.52
N ARG A 96 -40.48 10.67 -5.73
CA ARG A 96 -41.13 11.87 -5.15
C ARG A 96 -41.35 11.76 -3.64
N GLY A 97 -40.40 11.15 -2.94
CA GLY A 97 -40.54 10.79 -1.52
C GLY A 97 -40.46 11.98 -0.54
N ASP A 98 -39.80 13.08 -0.92
CA ASP A 98 -39.67 14.26 -0.05
C ASP A 98 -39.75 15.59 -0.84
N PRO A 99 -40.95 16.14 -1.07
CA PRO A 99 -41.13 17.42 -1.74
C PRO A 99 -40.59 18.62 -0.94
N THR A 100 -40.25 18.45 0.35
CA THR A 100 -39.69 19.53 1.19
C THR A 100 -38.18 19.70 1.04
N GLY A 101 -37.51 18.74 0.38
CA GLY A 101 -36.06 18.73 0.18
C GLY A 101 -35.26 18.62 1.49
N LYS A 102 -35.87 18.10 2.56
CA LYS A 102 -35.19 17.92 3.86
C LYS A 102 -34.15 16.81 3.76
N ALA A 103 -34.48 15.71 3.09
CA ALA A 103 -33.57 14.60 2.87
C ALA A 103 -32.29 15.05 2.13
N GLY A 104 -32.42 15.83 1.06
CA GLY A 104 -31.27 16.35 0.31
C GLY A 104 -30.36 17.25 1.16
N ARG A 105 -30.95 18.13 1.99
CA ARG A 105 -30.20 18.99 2.92
C ARG A 105 -29.42 18.18 3.96
N ASN A 106 -30.04 17.16 4.55
CA ASN A 106 -29.38 16.27 5.50
C ASN A 106 -28.19 15.54 4.85
N LEU A 107 -28.35 15.04 3.61
CA LEU A 107 -27.27 14.38 2.88
C LEU A 107 -26.10 15.34 2.61
N LEU A 108 -26.39 16.62 2.30
CA LEU A 108 -25.38 17.65 2.12
C LEU A 108 -24.60 17.93 3.41
N GLU A 109 -25.30 18.03 4.55
CA GLU A 109 -24.68 18.20 5.87
C GLU A 109 -23.78 17.01 6.23
N GLU A 110 -24.21 15.78 5.93
CA GLU A 110 -23.37 14.60 6.13
C GLU A 110 -22.08 14.65 5.29
N ILE A 111 -22.15 15.13 4.05
CA ILE A 111 -20.97 15.32 3.20
C ILE A 111 -20.03 16.35 3.83
N ARG A 112 -20.56 17.51 4.24
CA ARG A 112 -19.78 18.59 4.87
C ARG A 112 -19.08 18.11 6.14
N LYS A 113 -19.81 17.43 7.02
CA LYS A 113 -19.28 16.87 8.27
C LYS A 113 -18.17 15.84 8.03
N LYS A 114 -18.28 15.02 6.98
CA LYS A 114 -17.22 14.07 6.61
C LYS A 114 -15.96 14.76 6.11
N ILE A 115 -16.12 15.81 5.30
CA ILE A 115 -14.99 16.58 4.76
C ILE A 115 -14.28 17.31 5.89
N GLU A 116 -15.02 17.96 6.79
CA GLU A 116 -14.48 18.63 7.98
C GLU A 116 -13.67 17.66 8.86
N LYS A 117 -14.24 16.48 9.15
CA LYS A 117 -13.54 15.43 9.90
C LYS A 117 -12.22 14.96 9.24
N TRP A 118 -12.10 15.05 7.92
CA TRP A 118 -10.85 14.68 7.24
C TRP A 118 -9.80 15.79 7.25
N GLN A 119 -10.21 17.03 7.49
CA GLN A 119 -9.30 18.16 7.66
C GLN A 119 -8.72 18.20 9.07
N GLU A 120 -9.39 17.59 10.05
CA GLU A 120 -8.85 17.44 11.40
C GLU A 120 -7.49 16.73 11.36
N PRO A 121 -6.42 17.35 11.90
CA PRO A 121 -5.12 16.71 11.96
C PRO A 121 -5.22 15.45 12.82
N PRO A 122 -4.48 14.38 12.47
CA PRO A 122 -4.45 13.19 13.31
C PRO A 122 -3.96 13.58 14.72
N PRO A 123 -4.54 12.99 15.78
CA PRO A 123 -4.12 13.31 17.14
C PRO A 123 -2.62 13.04 17.30
N ALA A 124 -1.95 13.92 18.06
CA ALA A 124 -0.52 13.83 18.28
C ALA A 124 -0.17 12.44 18.84
N LYS A 125 0.75 11.74 18.16
CA LYS A 125 1.23 10.45 18.64
C LYS A 125 2.06 10.69 19.89
N LEU A 126 1.55 10.23 21.03
CA LEU A 126 2.33 10.20 22.26
C LEU A 126 3.57 9.31 22.06
N PRO A 127 4.74 9.69 22.61
CA PRO A 127 5.92 8.85 22.56
C PRO A 127 5.59 7.54 23.27
N LYS A 128 5.60 6.43 22.51
CA LYS A 128 5.46 5.11 23.11
C LYS A 128 6.74 4.84 23.88
N PRO A 129 6.69 4.68 25.21
CA PRO A 129 7.89 4.38 25.98
C PRO A 129 8.50 3.10 25.45
N LEU A 130 9.83 3.03 25.51
CA LEU A 130 10.52 1.79 25.19
C LEU A 130 10.01 0.69 26.13
N PRO A 131 9.92 -0.56 25.65
CA PRO A 131 9.68 -1.67 26.54
C PRO A 131 10.78 -1.67 27.62
N VAL A 132 10.39 -1.98 28.85
CA VAL A 132 11.32 -2.08 29.97
C VAL A 132 12.44 -3.06 29.58
N PRO A 133 13.71 -2.72 29.85
CA PRO A 133 14.81 -3.66 29.62
C PRO A 133 14.63 -4.93 30.47
N ASP A 134 14.04 -5.97 29.87
CA ASP A 134 13.87 -7.26 30.54
C ASP A 134 15.18 -8.06 30.48
N SER A 135 15.70 -8.46 31.64
CA SER A 135 16.86 -9.36 31.76
C SER A 135 16.47 -10.84 31.66
N GLU A 136 15.20 -11.15 31.43
CA GLU A 136 14.71 -12.52 31.43
C GLU A 136 15.29 -13.35 30.26
N PRO A 137 15.68 -14.62 30.50
CA PRO A 137 16.16 -15.49 29.45
C PRO A 137 15.05 -15.76 28.42
N LYS A 138 15.30 -15.39 27.16
CA LYS A 138 14.34 -15.59 26.06
C LYS A 138 14.01 -17.07 25.88
N LYS A 139 12.72 -17.37 25.66
CA LYS A 139 12.23 -18.72 25.33
C LYS A 139 12.94 -19.27 24.09
N LYS A 140 13.70 -20.36 24.27
CA LYS A 140 14.37 -21.06 23.18
C LYS A 140 13.35 -21.89 22.40
N ARG A 141 13.37 -21.76 21.08
CA ARG A 141 12.54 -22.55 20.17
C ARG A 141 13.42 -23.28 19.15
N GLY A 142 12.98 -24.47 18.75
CA GLY A 142 13.54 -25.29 17.67
C GLY A 142 12.74 -25.21 16.38
N GLY A 143 13.05 -26.07 15.41
CA GLY A 143 12.27 -26.27 14.19
C GLY A 143 12.83 -25.58 12.93
N ARG A 144 12.45 -26.13 11.76
CA ARG A 144 12.98 -25.72 10.44
C ARG A 144 12.75 -24.24 10.12
N ARG A 145 11.55 -23.72 10.37
CA ARG A 145 11.20 -22.31 10.10
C ARG A 145 12.02 -21.35 10.95
N LEU A 146 12.16 -21.65 12.25
CA LEU A 146 12.92 -20.80 13.16
C LEU A 146 14.43 -20.89 12.89
N ARG A 147 14.95 -22.09 12.58
CA ARG A 147 16.36 -22.25 12.16
C ARG A 147 16.67 -21.38 10.94
N LYS A 148 15.82 -21.42 9.91
CA LYS A 148 15.93 -20.55 8.73
C LYS A 148 15.81 -19.05 9.05
N MET A 149 15.01 -18.66 10.04
CA MET A 149 14.93 -17.27 10.50
C MET A 149 16.22 -16.85 11.20
N LYS A 150 16.75 -17.68 12.12
CA LYS A 150 17.99 -17.44 12.85
C LYS A 150 19.19 -17.38 11.92
N GLU A 151 19.27 -18.28 10.94
CA GLU A 151 20.31 -18.29 9.89
C GLU A 151 20.41 -16.94 9.16
N ARG A 152 19.30 -16.24 8.92
CA ARG A 152 19.32 -14.93 8.24
C ARG A 152 20.02 -13.82 9.02
N TYR A 153 20.06 -13.91 10.35
CA TYR A 153 20.66 -12.90 11.23
C TYR A 153 21.93 -13.41 11.93
N ALA A 154 22.22 -14.71 11.80
CA ALA A 154 23.38 -15.32 12.43
C ALA A 154 24.65 -14.94 11.65
N VAL A 155 25.74 -14.74 12.40
CA VAL A 155 27.07 -14.59 11.82
C VAL A 155 27.43 -15.88 11.08
N THR A 156 27.77 -15.74 9.80
CA THR A 156 28.12 -16.87 8.94
C THR A 156 29.47 -17.45 9.33
N ASP A 157 29.74 -18.70 8.93
CA ASP A 157 31.04 -19.32 9.25
C ASP A 157 32.20 -18.61 8.56
N MET A 158 31.98 -18.01 7.38
CA MET A 158 32.95 -17.14 6.71
C MET A 158 33.25 -15.88 7.54
N MET A 159 32.23 -15.21 8.06
CA MET A 159 32.41 -14.05 8.94
C MET A 159 33.09 -14.44 10.26
N LYS A 160 32.81 -15.64 10.80
CA LYS A 160 33.53 -16.14 11.99
C LYS A 160 35.01 -16.40 11.71
N LEU A 161 35.36 -16.86 10.51
CA LEU A 161 36.75 -17.07 10.11
C LEU A 161 37.47 -15.74 9.86
N ALA A 162 36.80 -14.78 9.22
CA ALA A 162 37.31 -13.42 9.06
C ALA A 162 37.53 -12.73 10.42
N ASN A 163 36.63 -12.94 11.40
CA ASN A 163 36.77 -12.38 12.74
C ASN A 163 37.77 -13.13 13.65
N ARG A 164 38.45 -14.17 13.15
CA ARG A 164 39.51 -14.86 13.89
C ARG A 164 40.86 -14.35 13.39
N MET A 165 41.73 -13.96 14.31
CA MET A 165 43.08 -13.48 14.01
C MET A 165 44.10 -14.45 14.58
N GLN A 166 45.17 -14.74 13.82
CA GLN A 166 46.30 -15.50 14.34
C GLN A 166 47.26 -14.57 15.06
N PHE A 167 47.62 -14.94 16.28
CA PHE A 167 48.60 -14.20 17.04
C PHE A 167 50.00 -14.33 16.42
N GLY A 168 50.72 -13.22 16.32
CA GLY A 168 52.12 -13.19 15.86
C GLY A 168 52.32 -13.20 14.34
N ILE A 169 51.25 -13.23 13.53
CA ILE A 169 51.32 -13.12 12.07
C ILE A 169 50.53 -11.88 11.64
N PRO A 170 51.12 -10.96 10.83
CA PRO A 170 50.39 -9.81 10.34
C PRO A 170 49.22 -10.27 9.45
N GLU A 171 48.08 -9.62 9.65
CA GLU A 171 46.86 -9.92 8.92
C GLU A 171 46.94 -9.40 7.47
N GLU A 172 46.38 -10.15 6.53
CA GLU A 172 46.18 -9.68 5.16
C GLU A 172 44.92 -8.81 5.12
N SER A 173 45.07 -7.55 4.69
CA SER A 173 43.99 -6.59 4.59
C SER A 173 43.66 -6.24 3.14
N SER A 174 42.42 -5.80 2.90
CA SER A 174 41.90 -5.49 1.56
C SER A 174 42.73 -4.44 0.79
N LEU A 175 43.29 -3.45 1.49
CA LEU A 175 44.09 -2.36 0.90
C LEU A 175 45.60 -2.52 1.16
N GLY A 176 46.02 -3.60 1.82
CA GLY A 176 47.41 -3.82 2.24
C GLY A 176 47.84 -3.00 3.45
N ASP A 177 48.95 -3.39 4.07
CA ASP A 177 49.64 -2.66 5.16
C ASP A 177 48.74 -2.31 6.37
N GLY A 178 47.80 -3.19 6.71
CA GLY A 178 46.86 -2.97 7.83
C GLY A 178 45.74 -1.96 7.52
N LEU A 179 45.64 -1.47 6.29
CA LEU A 179 44.56 -0.61 5.83
C LEU A 179 43.43 -1.44 5.22
N GLY A 180 42.19 -1.06 5.50
CA GLY A 180 40.98 -1.70 4.98
C GLY A 180 40.47 -2.87 5.82
N GLU A 181 39.55 -3.65 5.24
CA GLU A 181 38.97 -4.81 5.90
C GLU A 181 40.00 -5.93 6.01
N GLY A 182 40.25 -6.38 7.23
CA GLY A 182 41.10 -7.54 7.51
C GLY A 182 40.39 -8.85 7.22
N TYR A 183 41.08 -9.80 6.58
CA TYR A 183 40.52 -11.10 6.22
C TYR A 183 40.70 -12.18 7.31
N GLY A 184 41.33 -11.85 8.43
CA GLY A 184 41.64 -12.76 9.53
C GLY A 184 42.28 -14.06 9.06
N MET A 185 41.74 -15.18 9.52
CA MET A 185 42.17 -16.53 9.12
C MET A 185 41.87 -16.87 7.65
N LEU A 186 41.02 -16.11 6.95
CA LEU A 186 40.62 -16.41 5.57
C LEU A 186 41.74 -16.08 4.56
N GLY A 187 42.60 -15.11 4.86
CA GLY A 187 43.76 -14.71 4.02
C GLY A 187 45.00 -15.60 4.19
N GLN A 188 45.07 -16.40 5.26
CA GLN A 188 46.31 -17.09 5.63
C GLN A 188 46.72 -18.28 4.77
N ALA A 189 45.95 -18.62 3.73
CA ALA A 189 46.26 -19.72 2.83
C ALA A 189 47.48 -19.46 1.90
N GLY A 190 48.24 -18.38 2.11
CA GLY A 190 49.55 -18.12 1.49
C GLY A 190 49.56 -18.00 -0.04
N SER A 191 48.39 -17.99 -0.69
CA SER A 191 48.27 -18.03 -2.15
C SER A 191 48.00 -16.68 -2.80
N GLY A 192 47.88 -15.60 -2.00
CA GLY A 192 47.51 -14.25 -2.46
C GLY A 192 46.14 -14.16 -3.15
N LYS A 193 45.38 -15.26 -3.18
CA LYS A 193 44.06 -15.36 -3.79
C LYS A 193 43.09 -15.94 -2.77
N LEU A 194 42.14 -15.13 -2.35
CA LEU A 194 41.06 -15.52 -1.46
C LEU A 194 40.17 -16.58 -2.14
N ARG A 195 40.43 -17.87 -1.89
CA ARG A 195 39.58 -18.95 -2.39
C ARG A 195 38.44 -19.21 -1.41
N VAL A 196 37.37 -18.46 -1.57
CA VAL A 196 36.13 -18.70 -0.81
C VAL A 196 35.29 -19.72 -1.57
N SER A 197 35.06 -20.90 -0.99
CA SER A 197 34.05 -21.81 -1.51
C SER A 197 32.70 -21.09 -1.46
N ALA A 198 32.05 -20.86 -2.60
CA ALA A 198 30.76 -20.19 -2.68
C ALA A 198 29.69 -21.01 -1.92
N ALA A 199 29.50 -20.72 -0.63
CA ALA A 199 28.48 -21.37 0.16
C ALA A 199 27.09 -20.87 -0.26
N GLN A 200 26.17 -21.83 -0.40
CA GLN A 200 24.81 -21.71 -0.94
C GLN A 200 24.10 -20.36 -0.67
N ASN A 201 23.45 -19.82 -1.73
CA ASN A 201 22.64 -18.58 -1.85
C ASN A 201 21.47 -18.38 -0.85
N LYS A 202 21.46 -19.07 0.29
CA LYS A 202 20.38 -19.02 1.30
C LYS A 202 20.23 -17.66 1.99
N LEU A 203 21.29 -16.84 1.95
CA LEU A 203 21.37 -15.51 2.58
C LEU A 203 21.19 -14.34 1.62
N ALA A 204 20.90 -14.60 0.34
CA ALA A 204 20.65 -13.53 -0.62
C ALA A 204 19.53 -12.60 -0.13
N ALA A 205 19.76 -11.28 -0.23
CA ALA A 205 18.81 -10.27 0.18
C ALA A 205 17.48 -10.48 -0.54
N LYS A 206 16.41 -10.71 0.24
CA LYS A 206 15.07 -10.90 -0.32
C LYS A 206 14.36 -9.57 -0.41
N VAL A 207 13.85 -9.27 -1.60
CA VAL A 207 12.96 -8.12 -1.83
C VAL A 207 11.76 -8.21 -0.88
N ALA A 208 11.43 -7.09 -0.24
CA ALA A 208 10.29 -6.99 0.67
C ALA A 208 8.98 -7.34 -0.06
N LYS A 209 8.04 -8.01 0.63
CA LYS A 209 6.77 -8.48 0.02
C LYS A 209 6.02 -7.38 -0.73
N LYS A 210 5.98 -6.15 -0.18
CA LYS A 210 5.35 -4.98 -0.81
C LYS A 210 5.95 -4.63 -2.17
N LEU A 211 7.28 -4.71 -2.28
CA LEU A 211 7.99 -4.42 -3.52
C LEU A 211 7.82 -5.55 -4.56
N LYS A 212 7.61 -6.79 -4.10
CA LYS A 212 7.33 -7.93 -4.99
C LYS A 212 5.98 -7.83 -5.68
N HIS A 213 4.92 -7.47 -4.95
CA HIS A 213 3.60 -7.27 -5.55
C HIS A 213 3.64 -6.16 -6.60
N LYS A 214 4.23 -5.01 -6.23
CA LYS A 214 4.40 -3.89 -7.16
C LYS A 214 5.21 -4.28 -8.41
N ALA A 215 6.27 -5.07 -8.28
CA ALA A 215 7.07 -5.53 -9.41
C ALA A 215 6.32 -6.52 -10.32
N HIS A 216 5.47 -7.38 -9.75
CA HIS A 216 4.65 -8.32 -10.52
C HIS A 216 3.60 -7.58 -11.35
N ASP A 217 2.97 -6.55 -10.78
CA ASP A 217 1.95 -5.74 -11.45
C ASP A 217 2.51 -4.98 -12.65
N TYR A 218 3.78 -4.54 -12.60
CA TYR A 218 4.46 -3.89 -13.74
C TYR A 218 4.97 -4.88 -14.81
N SER A 219 5.09 -6.17 -14.48
CA SER A 219 5.53 -7.18 -15.46
C SER A 219 4.40 -7.74 -16.33
N LEU A 220 3.15 -7.41 -16.01
CA LEU A 220 1.94 -7.83 -16.71
C LEU A 220 1.32 -6.73 -17.59
N THR A 221 1.98 -5.58 -17.68
CA THR A 221 1.64 -4.45 -18.57
C THR A 221 2.72 -4.28 -19.62
#